data_AF-A0A7C3YC65-F1
#
_entry.id   AF-A0A7C3YC65-F1
#
_cell.length_a   1.000
_cell.length_b   1.000
_cell.length_c   1.000
_cell.angle_alpha   90.00
_cell.angle_beta   90.00
_cell.angle_gamma   90.00
#
_symmetry.space_group_name_H-M   'P 1'
#
loop_
_entity.id
_entity.type
_entity.pdbx_description
1 polymer ?
#
loop_
_entity_poly.entity_id
_entity_poly.type
_entity_poly.pdbx_seq_one_letter_code
_entity_poly.pdbx_strand_id
1 'polypeptide(L)'
;LNQAGALPTRNHRETQFEGAARISGEALKRGYVSRRAACRGCPIGCARRTRAGDESGEGPEYETVWAFGAECGVDDLEAILHANYACNRAGLDTITMGVTIACAMELAGEGLLPGGPRFGDAAAVVALTRATAAGEGLGELLQEGSARLAARLGRPELSMSVKGLELPAYDPRGMKAQGLGYATSNRGGCHLRANMVGPEILGIPKMVDRFATLGKAGLLINLQDLNAVLDSLSVCKFTAFAMKEDYFARLLGAVWGEPVEPQELLLSGERIWNLERLFNLAAGFRRDDDTLPPRLLREPPPSGPSAGQTVDLEPMLDEYYVSRGWDAGGRPTPGKLARLGLAGLPAGDPALAAALGGEAASAAGDGVAKGGAR
;
A
#
# COMPACT_ATOMS: atom_id res chain seq x y z
N LEU A 1 -15.87 -3.61 -2.31
CA LEU A 1 -14.82 -4.51 -1.76
C LEU A 1 -15.38 -5.55 -0.82
N ASN A 2 -16.11 -5.17 0.24
CA ASN A 2 -16.73 -6.15 1.15
C ASN A 2 -17.58 -7.22 0.44
N GLN A 3 -18.50 -6.78 -0.44
CA GLN A 3 -19.35 -7.69 -1.23
C GLN A 3 -18.55 -8.59 -2.19
N ALA A 4 -17.36 -8.17 -2.60
CA ALA A 4 -16.49 -8.96 -3.47
C ALA A 4 -15.62 -9.95 -2.66
N GLY A 5 -15.63 -9.94 -1.31
CA GLY A 5 -14.68 -10.74 -0.55
C GLY A 5 -13.24 -10.27 -0.73
N ALA A 6 -13.03 -8.95 -0.78
CA ALA A 6 -11.72 -8.34 -0.96
C ALA A 6 -11.46 -7.21 0.06
N LEU A 7 -12.19 -7.19 1.18
CA LEU A 7 -11.98 -6.24 2.28
C LEU A 7 -11.19 -6.94 3.40
N PRO A 8 -9.88 -6.67 3.56
CA PRO A 8 -9.11 -7.28 4.63
C PRO A 8 -9.73 -6.97 5.98
N THR A 9 -9.81 -7.98 6.84
CA THR A 9 -10.51 -7.90 8.12
C THR A 9 -9.72 -8.62 9.19
N ARG A 10 -9.56 -7.98 10.36
CA ARG A 10 -8.80 -8.49 11.53
C ARG A 10 -7.38 -8.94 11.16
N ASN A 11 -6.52 -7.99 10.82
CA ASN A 11 -5.15 -8.21 10.32
C ASN A 11 -5.10 -9.14 9.09
N HIS A 12 -5.95 -8.90 8.09
CA HIS A 12 -6.10 -9.76 6.91
C HIS A 12 -6.42 -11.26 7.21
N ARG A 13 -6.99 -11.62 8.37
CA ARG A 13 -7.42 -13.01 8.62
C ARG A 13 -8.63 -13.40 7.78
N GLU A 14 -9.50 -12.42 7.54
CA GLU A 14 -10.74 -12.56 6.79
C GLU A 14 -10.79 -11.56 5.63
N THR A 15 -11.70 -11.78 4.67
CA THR A 15 -11.85 -10.93 3.47
C THR A 15 -13.19 -10.21 3.39
N GLN A 16 -13.99 -10.35 4.44
CA GLN A 16 -15.27 -9.68 4.61
C GLN A 16 -15.42 -9.26 6.08
N PHE A 17 -16.08 -8.13 6.27
CA PHE A 17 -16.43 -7.62 7.58
C PHE A 17 -17.93 -7.46 7.71
N GLU A 18 -18.50 -8.08 8.74
CA GLU A 18 -19.92 -8.02 9.06
C GLU A 18 -20.38 -6.58 9.39
N GLY A 19 -19.49 -5.77 9.97
CA GLY A 19 -19.74 -4.37 10.31
C GLY A 19 -19.56 -3.38 9.15
N ALA A 20 -19.20 -3.83 7.94
CA ALA A 20 -18.82 -2.94 6.84
C ALA A 20 -19.90 -1.91 6.45
N ALA A 21 -21.19 -2.24 6.62
CA ALA A 21 -22.29 -1.31 6.35
C ALA A 21 -22.36 -0.15 7.35
N ARG A 22 -21.91 -0.35 8.60
CA ARG A 22 -21.88 0.68 9.65
C ARG A 22 -20.74 1.69 9.44
N ILE A 23 -19.65 1.23 8.83
CA ILE A 23 -18.49 2.05 8.49
C ILE A 23 -18.43 2.40 6.99
N SER A 24 -19.56 2.34 6.28
CA SER A 24 -19.57 2.62 4.85
C SER A 24 -19.51 4.13 4.55
N GLY A 25 -19.20 4.49 3.31
CA GLY A 25 -19.27 5.88 2.87
C GLY A 25 -20.68 6.48 2.99
N GLU A 26 -21.72 5.68 2.80
CA GLU A 26 -23.12 6.06 3.00
C GLU A 26 -23.42 6.31 4.48
N ALA A 27 -22.91 5.48 5.39
CA ALA A 27 -23.05 5.69 6.83
C ALA A 27 -22.32 6.97 7.27
N LEU A 28 -21.07 7.16 6.82
CA LEU A 28 -20.28 8.36 7.07
C LEU A 28 -21.01 9.63 6.62
N LYS A 29 -21.56 9.60 5.39
CA LYS A 29 -22.31 10.73 4.83
C LYS A 29 -23.56 11.08 5.63
N ARG A 30 -24.30 10.07 6.12
CA ARG A 30 -25.53 10.31 6.91
C ARG A 30 -25.25 10.83 8.31
N GLY A 31 -24.17 10.37 8.95
CA GLY A 31 -23.91 10.66 10.37
C GLY A 31 -23.00 11.85 10.63
N TYR A 32 -21.91 12.01 9.85
CA TYR A 32 -20.76 12.81 10.30
C TYR A 32 -20.29 13.86 9.30
N VAL A 33 -20.61 13.73 8.00
CA VAL A 33 -20.17 14.69 6.98
C VAL A 33 -20.92 16.01 7.12
N SER A 34 -20.20 17.06 7.49
CA SER A 34 -20.73 18.42 7.61
C SER A 34 -20.68 19.19 6.29
N ARG A 35 -19.60 19.02 5.51
CA ARG A 35 -19.45 19.64 4.19
C ARG A 35 -18.48 18.88 3.31
N ARG A 36 -18.62 19.05 2.00
CA ARG A 36 -17.61 18.65 1.01
C ARG A 36 -16.55 19.74 0.87
N ALA A 37 -15.35 19.33 0.50
CA ALA A 37 -14.23 20.21 0.19
C ALA A 37 -13.55 19.74 -1.11
N ALA A 38 -12.68 20.57 -1.65
CA ALA A 38 -11.93 20.26 -2.85
C ALA A 38 -10.49 20.73 -2.71
N CYS A 39 -9.56 19.97 -3.30
CA CYS A 39 -8.21 20.46 -3.55
C CYS A 39 -8.26 21.66 -4.51
N ARG A 40 -7.18 22.44 -4.55
CA ARG A 40 -7.09 23.62 -5.41
C ARG A 40 -7.36 23.26 -6.88
N GLY A 41 -8.34 23.94 -7.49
CA GLY A 41 -8.71 23.75 -8.90
C GLY A 41 -9.41 22.44 -9.21
N CYS A 42 -9.76 21.62 -8.21
CA CYS A 42 -10.36 20.30 -8.42
C CYS A 42 -11.89 20.39 -8.55
N PRO A 43 -12.50 19.98 -9.68
CA PRO A 43 -13.95 19.95 -9.83
C PRO A 43 -14.60 18.72 -9.18
N ILE A 44 -13.82 17.69 -8.80
CA ILE A 44 -14.35 16.45 -8.22
C ILE A 44 -14.84 16.68 -6.79
N GLY A 45 -14.09 17.42 -5.98
CA GLY A 45 -14.43 17.73 -4.59
C GLY A 45 -14.66 16.49 -3.71
N CYS A 46 -13.71 15.55 -3.73
CA CYS A 46 -13.83 14.29 -2.99
C CYS A 46 -13.61 14.46 -1.48
N ALA A 47 -12.82 15.45 -1.06
CA ALA A 47 -12.51 15.70 0.33
C ALA A 47 -13.80 15.99 1.13
N ARG A 48 -13.78 15.57 2.39
CA ARG A 48 -14.93 15.66 3.29
C ARG A 48 -14.49 16.24 4.61
N ARG A 49 -15.30 17.17 5.15
CA ARG A 49 -15.15 17.62 6.53
C ARG A 49 -16.17 16.94 7.40
N THR A 50 -15.71 16.37 8.49
CA THR A 50 -16.52 15.59 9.41
C THR A 50 -16.48 16.21 10.80
N ARG A 51 -17.48 15.87 11.61
CA ARG A 51 -17.57 16.23 13.03
C ARG A 51 -18.02 15.00 13.80
N ALA A 52 -17.32 14.67 14.88
CA ALA A 52 -17.61 13.58 15.80
C ALA A 52 -17.48 14.10 17.24
N GLY A 53 -18.55 14.04 18.01
CA GLY A 53 -18.71 14.83 19.24
C GLY A 53 -18.29 16.30 19.06
N ASP A 54 -17.36 16.73 19.92
CA ASP A 54 -16.78 18.08 19.92
C ASP A 54 -15.57 18.23 18.96
N GLU A 55 -15.11 17.15 18.35
CA GLU A 55 -13.99 17.17 17.40
C GLU A 55 -14.47 17.30 15.95
N SER A 56 -13.67 17.97 15.12
CA SER A 56 -13.91 18.04 13.68
C SER A 56 -12.61 18.12 12.90
N GLY A 57 -12.64 17.66 11.66
CA GLY A 57 -11.46 17.57 10.81
C GLY A 57 -11.79 17.21 9.37
N GLU A 58 -10.75 16.90 8.60
CA GLU A 58 -10.87 16.36 7.25
C GLU A 58 -10.83 14.83 7.27
N GLY A 59 -11.46 14.20 6.28
CA GLY A 59 -11.55 12.74 6.16
C GLY A 59 -12.64 12.14 7.05
N PRO A 60 -12.55 10.85 7.39
CA PRO A 60 -11.55 9.91 6.92
C PRO A 60 -11.77 9.58 5.43
N GLU A 61 -10.68 9.22 4.75
CA GLU A 61 -10.75 8.60 3.42
C GLU A 61 -11.01 7.09 3.56
N TYR A 62 -11.25 6.40 2.43
CA TYR A 62 -11.59 4.97 2.42
C TYR A 62 -10.59 4.10 3.20
N GLU A 63 -9.29 4.31 2.95
CA GLU A 63 -8.21 3.57 3.59
C GLU A 63 -8.20 3.74 5.11
N THR A 64 -8.37 4.98 5.59
CA THR A 64 -8.43 5.28 7.03
C THR A 64 -9.61 4.59 7.71
N VAL A 65 -10.78 4.59 7.06
CA VAL A 65 -11.97 3.91 7.58
C VAL A 65 -11.74 2.41 7.68
N TRP A 66 -11.09 1.81 6.69
CA TRP A 66 -10.74 0.39 6.73
C TRP A 66 -9.69 0.08 7.81
N ALA A 67 -8.59 0.85 7.85
CA ALA A 67 -7.43 0.57 8.69
C ALA A 67 -7.79 0.58 10.19
N PHE A 68 -8.60 1.54 10.62
CA PHE A 68 -9.10 1.61 12.01
C PHE A 68 -10.41 0.85 12.22
N GLY A 69 -11.08 0.45 11.14
CA GLY A 69 -12.35 -0.27 11.17
C GLY A 69 -12.15 -1.76 10.98
N ALA A 70 -12.49 -2.27 9.79
CA ALA A 70 -12.48 -3.69 9.47
C ALA A 70 -11.15 -4.38 9.78
N GLU A 71 -10.01 -3.73 9.52
CA GLU A 71 -8.70 -4.31 9.80
C GLU A 71 -8.44 -4.52 11.30
N CYS A 72 -9.01 -3.65 12.15
CA CYS A 72 -9.03 -3.78 13.61
C CYS A 72 -10.28 -4.53 14.13
N GLY A 73 -11.19 -4.98 13.25
CA GLY A 73 -12.47 -5.58 13.62
C GLY A 73 -13.46 -4.62 14.29
N VAL A 74 -13.31 -3.31 14.07
CA VAL A 74 -14.12 -2.24 14.68
C VAL A 74 -15.15 -1.70 13.68
N ASP A 75 -16.38 -1.49 14.15
CA ASP A 75 -17.46 -0.89 13.35
C ASP A 75 -18.04 0.41 13.94
N ASP A 76 -17.36 0.96 14.95
CA ASP A 76 -17.65 2.26 15.53
C ASP A 76 -17.02 3.37 14.68
N LEU A 77 -17.87 4.05 13.90
CA LEU A 77 -17.43 5.10 13.00
C LEU A 77 -16.97 6.38 13.73
N GLU A 78 -17.49 6.65 14.93
CA GLU A 78 -17.07 7.79 15.75
C GLU A 78 -15.66 7.56 16.29
N ALA A 79 -15.36 6.36 16.80
CA ALA A 79 -14.01 5.98 17.20
C ALA A 79 -13.01 6.08 16.04
N ILE A 80 -13.37 5.59 14.85
CA ILE A 80 -12.56 5.71 13.62
C ILE A 80 -12.29 7.18 13.29
N LEU A 81 -13.29 8.07 13.44
CA LEU A 81 -13.14 9.51 13.23
C LEU A 81 -12.15 10.14 14.22
N HIS A 82 -12.24 9.79 15.52
CA HIS A 82 -11.30 10.27 16.52
C HIS A 82 -9.86 9.80 16.26
N ALA A 83 -9.67 8.55 15.85
CA ALA A 83 -8.35 8.05 15.44
C ALA A 83 -7.80 8.80 14.21
N ASN A 84 -8.63 9.02 13.19
CA ASN A 84 -8.29 9.84 12.02
C ASN A 84 -7.86 11.27 12.42
N TYR A 85 -8.59 11.94 13.30
CA TYR A 85 -8.23 13.28 13.75
C TYR A 85 -6.91 13.29 14.53
N ALA A 86 -6.68 12.28 15.38
CA ALA A 86 -5.42 12.13 16.10
C ALA A 86 -4.24 11.98 15.12
N CYS A 87 -4.36 11.10 14.11
CA CYS A 87 -3.33 10.96 13.06
C CYS A 87 -3.08 12.27 12.32
N ASN A 88 -4.13 12.96 11.87
CA ASN A 88 -4.00 14.23 11.14
C ASN A 88 -3.30 15.31 11.96
N ARG A 89 -3.56 15.39 13.27
CA ARG A 89 -2.91 16.36 14.17
C ARG A 89 -1.45 16.01 14.45
N ALA A 90 -1.16 14.72 14.57
CA ALA A 90 0.18 14.22 14.87
C ALA A 90 1.08 14.07 13.63
N GLY A 91 0.51 14.10 12.42
CA GLY A 91 1.23 13.83 11.18
C GLY A 91 1.54 12.34 10.97
N LEU A 92 0.66 11.45 11.43
CA LEU A 92 0.81 10.00 11.29
C LEU A 92 0.06 9.47 10.06
N ASP A 93 0.63 8.48 9.38
CA ASP A 93 -0.09 7.74 8.34
C ASP A 93 -1.15 6.82 8.96
N THR A 94 -2.41 7.00 8.53
CA THR A 94 -3.54 6.23 9.03
C THR A 94 -3.50 4.76 8.63
N ILE A 95 -2.91 4.41 7.48
CA ILE A 95 -2.81 3.01 7.03
C ILE A 95 -1.82 2.28 7.92
N THR A 96 -0.57 2.75 7.96
CA THR A 96 0.47 2.17 8.83
C THR A 96 0.03 2.11 10.29
N MET A 97 -0.60 3.17 10.82
CA MET A 97 -1.08 3.18 12.21
C MET A 97 -2.14 2.11 12.46
N GLY A 98 -3.18 2.03 11.62
CA GLY A 98 -4.26 1.06 11.79
C GLY A 98 -3.80 -0.39 11.64
N VAL A 99 -2.98 -0.67 10.63
CA VAL A 99 -2.42 -2.02 10.41
C VAL A 99 -1.43 -2.41 11.51
N THR A 100 -0.66 -1.46 12.05
CA THR A 100 0.22 -1.71 13.21
C THR A 100 -0.58 -2.03 14.47
N ILE A 101 -1.70 -1.34 14.72
CA ILE A 101 -2.63 -1.68 15.80
C ILE A 101 -3.24 -3.07 15.57
N ALA A 102 -3.67 -3.39 14.36
CA ALA A 102 -4.23 -4.70 14.04
C ALA A 102 -3.21 -5.83 14.25
N CYS A 103 -1.95 -5.62 13.88
CA CYS A 103 -0.85 -6.53 14.18
C CYS A 103 -0.67 -6.71 15.70
N ALA A 104 -0.68 -5.61 16.46
CA ALA A 104 -0.62 -5.67 17.93
C ALA A 104 -1.82 -6.42 18.55
N MET A 105 -3.02 -6.28 17.99
CA MET A 105 -4.21 -7.02 18.43
C MET A 105 -4.05 -8.53 18.20
N GLU A 106 -3.45 -8.94 17.08
CA GLU A 106 -3.18 -10.36 16.81
C GLU A 106 -2.10 -10.92 17.74
N LEU A 107 -0.99 -10.19 17.92
CA LEU A 107 0.08 -10.55 18.85
C LEU A 107 -0.41 -10.68 20.29
N ALA A 108 -1.31 -9.78 20.73
CA ALA A 108 -1.97 -9.88 22.04
C ALA A 108 -2.88 -11.11 22.14
N GLY A 109 -3.60 -11.45 21.06
CA GLY A 109 -4.41 -12.66 20.96
C GLY A 109 -3.60 -13.95 21.09
N GLU A 110 -2.34 -13.94 20.67
CA GLU A 110 -1.38 -15.03 20.86
C GLU A 110 -0.65 -15.01 22.22
N GLY A 111 -0.96 -14.03 23.08
CA GLY A 111 -0.35 -13.90 24.41
C GLY A 111 1.04 -13.25 24.42
N LEU A 112 1.51 -12.71 23.29
CA LEU A 112 2.82 -12.06 23.17
C LEU A 112 2.82 -10.59 23.63
N LEU A 113 1.63 -10.00 23.77
CA LEU A 113 1.41 -8.70 24.40
C LEU A 113 0.39 -8.85 25.55
N PRO A 114 0.82 -9.30 26.74
CA PRO A 114 -0.07 -9.39 27.90
C PRO A 114 -0.70 -8.04 28.24
N GLY A 115 -2.04 -7.99 28.34
CA GLY A 115 -2.77 -6.73 28.53
C GLY A 115 -2.87 -5.84 27.29
N GLY A 116 -2.44 -6.34 26.12
CA GLY A 116 -2.55 -5.65 24.84
C GLY A 116 -3.97 -5.55 24.29
N PRO A 117 -4.16 -4.82 23.18
CA PRO A 117 -5.47 -4.58 22.58
C PRO A 117 -6.09 -5.86 22.02
N ARG A 118 -7.41 -5.86 21.82
CA ARG A 118 -8.14 -6.96 21.17
C ARG A 118 -8.88 -6.45 19.94
N PHE A 119 -9.04 -7.32 18.94
CA PHE A 119 -9.91 -7.01 17.80
C PHE A 119 -11.31 -6.62 18.27
N GLY A 120 -11.87 -5.57 17.67
CA GLY A 120 -13.17 -4.99 18.03
C GLY A 120 -13.16 -3.98 19.18
N ASP A 121 -12.00 -3.75 19.83
CA ASP A 121 -11.89 -2.73 20.87
C ASP A 121 -11.70 -1.33 20.26
N ALA A 122 -12.83 -0.65 20.03
CA ALA A 122 -12.87 0.71 19.48
C ALA A 122 -12.14 1.75 20.37
N ALA A 123 -12.23 1.60 21.69
CA ALA A 123 -11.58 2.52 22.63
C ALA A 123 -10.06 2.37 22.58
N ALA A 124 -9.57 1.13 22.48
CA ALA A 124 -8.14 0.86 22.32
C ALA A 124 -7.57 1.46 21.03
N VAL A 125 -8.30 1.44 19.91
CA VAL A 125 -7.84 2.06 18.65
C VAL A 125 -7.57 3.56 18.82
N VAL A 126 -8.49 4.28 19.47
CA VAL A 126 -8.33 5.73 19.71
C VAL A 126 -7.19 5.98 20.72
N ALA A 127 -7.18 5.24 21.82
CA ALA A 127 -6.18 5.39 22.87
C ALA A 127 -4.76 5.10 22.37
N LEU A 128 -4.57 4.02 21.61
CA LEU A 128 -3.26 3.64 21.06
C LEU A 128 -2.78 4.60 19.99
N THR A 129 -3.67 5.11 19.13
CA THR A 129 -3.29 6.15 18.16
C THR A 129 -2.74 7.39 18.88
N ARG A 130 -3.41 7.84 19.96
CA ARG A 130 -2.94 8.98 20.77
C ARG A 130 -1.66 8.67 21.53
N ALA A 131 -1.56 7.50 22.15
CA ALA A 131 -0.36 7.07 22.87
C ALA A 131 0.86 6.92 21.93
N THR A 132 0.64 6.47 20.69
CA THR A 132 1.69 6.37 19.67
C THR A 132 2.17 7.76 19.25
N ALA A 133 1.25 8.71 19.06
CA ALA A 133 1.61 10.11 18.79
C ALA A 133 2.40 10.76 19.94
N ALA A 134 2.07 10.40 21.19
CA ALA A 134 2.75 10.90 22.38
C ALA A 134 4.07 10.15 22.70
N GLY A 135 4.26 8.95 22.15
CA GLY A 135 5.35 8.06 22.53
C GLY A 135 5.20 7.59 23.98
N GLU A 136 4.03 7.07 24.34
CA GLU A 136 3.72 6.65 25.71
C GLU A 136 3.31 5.17 25.77
N GLY A 137 3.87 4.43 26.73
CA GLY A 137 3.47 3.06 27.03
C GLY A 137 3.63 2.13 25.82
N LEU A 138 2.58 1.39 25.45
CA LEU A 138 2.60 0.54 24.25
C LEU A 138 2.80 1.38 22.97
N GLY A 139 2.40 2.66 22.98
CA GLY A 139 2.55 3.56 21.84
C GLY A 139 4.00 3.76 21.39
N GLU A 140 4.97 3.77 22.31
CA GLU A 140 6.41 3.83 21.98
C GLU A 140 6.83 2.68 21.06
N LEU A 141 6.30 1.49 21.33
CA LEU A 141 6.60 0.31 20.53
C LEU A 141 5.90 0.34 19.16
N LEU A 142 4.70 0.91 19.08
CA LEU A 142 3.95 1.02 17.83
C LEU A 142 4.55 2.06 16.85
N GLN A 143 5.36 3.01 17.33
CA GLN A 143 6.04 3.99 16.47
C GLN A 143 6.97 3.35 15.43
N GLU A 144 7.44 2.12 15.70
CA GLU A 144 8.37 1.39 14.83
C GLU A 144 7.69 0.70 13.63
N GLY A 145 6.36 0.68 13.57
CA GLY A 145 5.56 0.00 12.54
C GLY A 145 5.41 -1.51 12.76
N SER A 146 4.53 -2.14 11.97
CA SER A 146 4.14 -3.55 12.20
C SER A 146 5.29 -4.52 11.96
N ALA A 147 6.15 -4.25 10.97
CA ALA A 147 7.25 -5.13 10.60
C ALA A 147 8.26 -5.29 11.75
N ARG A 148 8.65 -4.17 12.37
CA ARG A 148 9.62 -4.18 13.48
C ARG A 148 8.98 -4.68 14.77
N LEU A 149 7.73 -4.32 15.03
CA LEU A 149 6.94 -4.83 16.16
C LEU A 149 6.86 -6.37 16.13
N ALA A 150 6.37 -6.93 15.02
CA ALA A 150 6.15 -8.35 14.88
C ALA A 150 7.47 -9.14 14.93
N ALA A 151 8.53 -8.64 14.28
CA ALA A 151 9.86 -9.23 14.34
C ALA A 151 10.43 -9.23 15.77
N ARG A 152 10.29 -8.12 16.52
CA ARG A 152 10.77 -8.01 17.90
C ARG A 152 10.11 -9.03 18.83
N LEU A 153 8.86 -9.40 18.54
CA LEU A 153 8.11 -10.41 19.30
C LEU A 153 8.20 -11.82 18.70
N GLY A 154 9.10 -12.03 17.74
CA GLY A 154 9.41 -13.35 17.18
C GLY A 154 8.36 -13.90 16.21
N ARG A 155 7.43 -13.07 15.72
CA ARG A 155 6.35 -13.43 14.80
C ARG A 155 6.28 -12.52 13.56
N PRO A 156 7.38 -12.34 12.80
CA PRO A 156 7.43 -11.39 11.67
C PRO A 156 6.35 -11.63 10.60
N GLU A 157 5.86 -12.86 10.47
CA GLU A 157 4.81 -13.23 9.52
C GLU A 157 3.42 -12.65 9.85
N LEU A 158 3.22 -12.13 11.05
CA LEU A 158 1.98 -11.42 11.44
C LEU A 158 1.95 -9.96 10.96
N SER A 159 3.07 -9.43 10.47
CA SER A 159 3.10 -8.12 9.84
C SER A 159 2.53 -8.22 8.42
N MET A 160 1.36 -7.62 8.19
CA MET A 160 0.79 -7.50 6.85
C MET A 160 1.47 -6.36 6.07
N SER A 161 2.74 -6.55 5.74
CA SER A 161 3.60 -5.55 5.10
C SER A 161 4.44 -6.13 3.96
N VAL A 162 4.75 -5.32 2.94
CA VAL A 162 5.70 -5.65 1.88
C VAL A 162 6.81 -4.61 1.85
N LYS A 163 8.07 -5.07 1.90
CA LYS A 163 9.26 -4.21 2.06
C LYS A 163 9.16 -3.27 3.28
N GLY A 164 8.51 -3.76 4.35
CA GLY A 164 8.30 -3.01 5.59
C GLY A 164 7.19 -1.97 5.56
N LEU A 165 6.47 -1.79 4.45
CA LEU A 165 5.30 -0.91 4.36
C LEU A 165 4.01 -1.72 4.50
N GLU A 166 3.14 -1.30 5.42
CA GLU A 166 1.84 -1.91 5.70
C GLU A 166 0.91 -1.93 4.46
N LEU A 167 0.22 -3.05 4.27
CA LEU A 167 -0.69 -3.24 3.14
C LEU A 167 -1.95 -2.37 3.30
N PRO A 168 -2.55 -1.90 2.19
CA PRO A 168 -3.79 -1.13 2.20
C PRO A 168 -5.04 -2.02 2.06
N ALA A 169 -6.22 -1.38 1.97
CA ALA A 169 -7.55 -1.96 2.12
C ALA A 169 -8.06 -2.93 1.03
N TYR A 170 -7.18 -3.64 0.33
CA TYR A 170 -7.57 -4.58 -0.73
C TYR A 170 -6.86 -5.91 -0.54
N ASP A 171 -7.63 -6.95 -0.26
CA ASP A 171 -7.07 -8.28 0.00
C ASP A 171 -6.63 -8.95 -1.32
N PRO A 172 -5.33 -9.28 -1.47
CA PRO A 172 -4.80 -9.92 -2.68
C PRO A 172 -5.44 -11.26 -3.03
N ARG A 173 -5.98 -12.01 -2.06
CA ARG A 173 -6.68 -13.27 -2.31
C ARG A 173 -8.00 -13.05 -3.03
N GLY A 174 -8.57 -11.84 -2.92
CA GLY A 174 -9.71 -11.39 -3.70
C GLY A 174 -9.36 -10.62 -4.98
N MET A 175 -8.10 -10.21 -5.15
CA MET A 175 -7.63 -9.33 -6.23
C MET A 175 -6.17 -9.67 -6.58
N LYS A 176 -5.94 -10.73 -7.36
CA LYS A 176 -4.59 -11.28 -7.51
C LYS A 176 -3.62 -10.30 -8.17
N ALA A 177 -4.07 -9.50 -9.16
CA ALA A 177 -3.19 -8.51 -9.77
C ALA A 177 -2.86 -7.36 -8.81
N GLN A 178 -3.77 -7.00 -7.89
CA GLN A 178 -3.44 -6.09 -6.79
C GLN A 178 -2.32 -6.66 -5.91
N GLY A 179 -2.33 -7.97 -5.65
CA GLY A 179 -1.25 -8.69 -4.98
C GLY A 179 0.10 -8.56 -5.68
N LEU A 180 0.14 -8.81 -6.99
CA LEU A 180 1.34 -8.57 -7.80
C LEU A 180 1.78 -7.09 -7.75
N GLY A 181 0.83 -6.15 -7.74
CA GLY A 181 1.09 -4.72 -7.58
C GLY A 181 1.75 -4.38 -6.25
N TYR A 182 1.34 -5.01 -5.14
CA TYR A 182 2.01 -4.83 -3.85
C TYR A 182 3.42 -5.41 -3.85
N ALA A 183 3.58 -6.65 -4.33
CA ALA A 183 4.87 -7.33 -4.38
C ALA A 183 5.90 -6.49 -5.17
N THR A 184 5.52 -5.96 -6.33
CA THR A 184 6.42 -5.29 -7.28
C THR A 184 6.51 -3.77 -7.10
N SER A 185 5.79 -3.19 -6.14
CA SER A 185 5.81 -1.74 -5.90
C SER A 185 7.18 -1.25 -5.41
N ASN A 186 7.72 -0.22 -6.06
CA ASN A 186 9.02 0.36 -5.73
C ASN A 186 9.08 1.03 -4.34
N ARG A 187 7.97 1.23 -3.63
CA ARG A 187 7.96 1.84 -2.29
C ARG A 187 7.45 0.92 -1.18
N GLY A 188 7.33 -0.37 -1.47
CA GLY A 188 6.61 -1.31 -0.60
C GLY A 188 5.12 -1.39 -0.92
N GLY A 189 4.40 -2.21 -0.15
CA GLY A 189 3.03 -2.64 -0.44
C GLY A 189 2.04 -1.48 -0.51
N CYS A 190 1.76 -0.98 -1.72
CA CYS A 190 0.98 0.25 -1.88
C CYS A 190 0.09 0.22 -3.13
N HIS A 191 -1.19 0.51 -2.94
CA HIS A 191 -2.20 0.55 -4.01
C HIS A 191 -2.10 1.81 -4.90
N LEU A 192 -1.48 2.90 -4.43
CA LEU A 192 -1.38 4.12 -5.24
C LEU A 192 -0.27 4.08 -6.29
N ARG A 193 0.64 3.11 -6.25
CA ARG A 193 1.58 2.89 -7.37
C ARG A 193 0.89 2.21 -8.55
N ALA A 194 -0.04 1.30 -8.27
CA ALA A 194 -1.05 0.85 -9.22
C ALA A 194 -2.25 0.24 -8.47
N ASN A 195 -3.45 0.70 -8.81
CA ASN A 195 -4.68 0.24 -8.19
C ASN A 195 -5.49 -0.58 -9.19
N MET A 196 -5.47 -1.90 -8.99
CA MET A 196 -6.18 -2.87 -9.82
C MET A 196 -7.68 -2.95 -9.51
N VAL A 197 -8.20 -2.15 -8.57
CA VAL A 197 -9.65 -2.04 -8.31
C VAL A 197 -10.43 -1.66 -9.57
N GLY A 198 -9.85 -0.82 -10.44
CA GLY A 198 -10.44 -0.47 -11.73
C GLY A 198 -10.77 -1.72 -12.55
N PRO A 199 -9.76 -2.47 -13.04
CA PRO A 199 -9.99 -3.62 -13.90
C PRO A 199 -10.54 -4.87 -13.18
N GLU A 200 -10.17 -5.13 -11.93
CA GLU A 200 -10.55 -6.37 -11.22
C GLU A 200 -11.91 -6.29 -10.51
N ILE A 201 -12.43 -5.08 -10.23
CA ILE A 201 -13.68 -4.90 -9.46
C ILE A 201 -14.68 -3.99 -10.17
N LEU A 202 -14.23 -2.88 -10.76
CA LEU A 202 -15.12 -1.85 -11.33
C LEU A 202 -15.32 -1.99 -12.84
N GLY A 203 -14.51 -2.81 -13.51
CA GLY A 203 -14.54 -2.96 -14.96
C GLY A 203 -13.98 -1.77 -15.74
N ILE A 204 -13.06 -1.00 -15.16
CA ILE A 204 -12.46 0.20 -15.75
C ILE A 204 -10.96 -0.03 -16.01
N PRO A 205 -10.48 -0.03 -17.28
CA PRO A 205 -11.22 0.19 -18.52
C PRO A 205 -12.01 -1.03 -19.01
N LYS A 206 -11.70 -2.24 -18.51
CA LYS A 206 -12.41 -3.47 -18.83
C LYS A 206 -12.33 -4.42 -17.64
N MET A 207 -13.42 -5.17 -17.40
CA MET A 207 -13.45 -6.20 -16.38
C MET A 207 -12.52 -7.35 -16.76
N VAL A 208 -11.62 -7.71 -15.84
CA VAL A 208 -10.78 -8.91 -15.95
C VAL A 208 -11.10 -9.86 -14.81
N ASP A 209 -10.80 -11.15 -15.00
CA ASP A 209 -10.95 -12.12 -13.93
C ASP A 209 -9.93 -11.83 -12.81
N ARG A 210 -10.44 -11.40 -11.66
CA ARG A 210 -9.66 -11.10 -10.46
C ARG A 210 -8.96 -12.33 -9.87
N PHE A 211 -9.42 -13.54 -10.20
CA PHE A 211 -8.83 -14.81 -9.75
C PHE A 211 -7.86 -15.46 -10.74
N ALA A 212 -7.78 -14.94 -11.97
CA ALA A 212 -6.76 -15.37 -12.91
C ALA A 212 -5.35 -15.09 -12.34
N THR A 213 -4.48 -16.09 -12.40
CA THR A 213 -3.08 -15.95 -12.00
C THR A 213 -2.32 -15.12 -13.03
N LEU A 214 -2.39 -15.49 -14.30
CA LEU A 214 -1.66 -14.85 -15.40
C LEU A 214 -2.53 -13.90 -16.23
N GLY A 215 -1.90 -13.15 -17.14
CA GLY A 215 -2.55 -12.33 -18.17
C GLY A 215 -2.88 -10.92 -17.73
N LYS A 216 -2.41 -10.50 -16.54
CA LYS A 216 -2.69 -9.18 -15.96
C LYS A 216 -1.44 -8.31 -15.76
N ALA A 217 -0.24 -8.84 -16.01
CA ALA A 217 1.02 -8.10 -15.86
C ALA A 217 1.06 -6.82 -16.71
N GLY A 218 0.66 -6.89 -17.98
CA GLY A 218 0.65 -5.72 -18.87
C GLY A 218 -0.27 -4.59 -18.40
N LEU A 219 -1.44 -4.92 -17.85
CA LEU A 219 -2.37 -3.94 -17.27
C LEU A 219 -1.78 -3.26 -16.04
N LEU A 220 -1.15 -4.05 -15.16
CA LEU A 220 -0.47 -3.54 -13.99
C LEU A 220 0.67 -2.59 -14.37
N ILE A 221 1.54 -3.00 -15.31
CA ILE A 221 2.66 -2.20 -15.81
C ILE A 221 2.18 -0.86 -16.38
N ASN A 222 1.13 -0.88 -17.20
CA ASN A 222 0.58 0.35 -17.77
C ASN A 222 0.06 1.31 -16.68
N LEU A 223 -0.62 0.80 -15.66
CA LEU A 223 -1.06 1.62 -14.52
C LEU A 223 0.09 2.17 -13.69
N GLN A 224 1.16 1.38 -13.49
CA GLN A 224 2.37 1.82 -12.81
C GLN A 224 3.06 2.97 -13.56
N ASP A 225 3.22 2.83 -14.88
CA ASP A 225 3.85 3.84 -15.72
C ASP A 225 3.01 5.12 -15.79
N LEU A 226 1.69 4.98 -15.98
CA LEU A 226 0.78 6.12 -15.94
C LEU A 226 0.81 6.81 -14.58
N ASN A 227 0.80 6.08 -13.47
CA ASN A 227 0.85 6.69 -12.14
C ASN A 227 2.18 7.40 -11.86
N ALA A 228 3.31 6.90 -12.37
CA ALA A 228 4.59 7.59 -12.29
C ALA A 228 4.56 8.93 -13.05
N VAL A 229 3.89 8.96 -14.21
CA VAL A 229 3.61 10.21 -14.94
C VAL A 229 2.74 11.15 -14.11
N LEU A 230 1.62 10.67 -13.57
CA LEU A 230 0.68 11.51 -12.82
C LEU A 230 1.32 12.10 -11.56
N ASP A 231 2.14 11.31 -10.86
CA ASP A 231 2.94 11.78 -9.72
C ASP A 231 3.91 12.90 -10.16
N SER A 232 4.54 12.77 -11.34
CA SER A 232 5.47 13.78 -11.89
C SER A 232 4.77 15.05 -12.38
N LEU A 233 3.57 14.93 -12.95
CA LEU A 233 2.73 16.06 -13.35
C LEU A 233 2.04 16.73 -12.14
N SER A 234 2.13 16.12 -10.96
CA SER A 234 1.39 16.52 -9.77
C SER A 234 -0.13 16.57 -10.00
N VAL A 235 -0.66 15.61 -10.77
CA VAL A 235 -2.09 15.48 -11.08
C VAL A 235 -2.71 14.39 -10.22
N CYS A 236 -3.91 14.67 -9.68
CA CYS A 236 -4.64 13.71 -8.85
C CYS A 236 -4.99 12.44 -9.63
N LYS A 237 -4.62 11.27 -9.11
CA LYS A 237 -4.90 9.95 -9.72
C LYS A 237 -6.38 9.64 -9.93
N PHE A 238 -7.29 10.31 -9.22
CA PHE A 238 -8.73 10.13 -9.44
C PHE A 238 -9.20 10.62 -10.82
N THR A 239 -8.46 11.52 -11.47
CA THR A 239 -8.77 11.89 -12.86
C THR A 239 -8.59 10.71 -13.81
N ALA A 240 -7.71 9.75 -13.48
CA ALA A 240 -7.44 8.57 -14.30
C ALA A 240 -8.60 7.57 -14.37
N PHE A 241 -9.65 7.75 -13.56
CA PHE A 241 -10.91 7.01 -13.73
C PHE A 241 -11.68 7.45 -14.97
N ALA A 242 -11.51 8.70 -15.41
CA ALA A 242 -12.21 9.26 -16.57
C ALA A 242 -11.28 9.60 -17.74
N MET A 243 -10.04 9.96 -17.44
CA MET A 243 -9.03 10.40 -18.41
C MET A 243 -7.93 9.35 -18.55
N LYS A 244 -7.34 9.26 -19.74
CA LYS A 244 -6.22 8.37 -20.08
C LYS A 244 -5.03 9.18 -20.59
N GLU A 245 -3.95 8.49 -20.92
CA GLU A 245 -2.65 9.06 -21.32
C GLU A 245 -2.77 10.11 -22.42
N ASP A 246 -3.74 9.97 -23.33
CA ASP A 246 -4.02 10.92 -24.41
C ASP A 246 -4.42 12.31 -23.91
N TYR A 247 -5.27 12.38 -22.89
CA TYR A 247 -5.65 13.65 -22.28
C TYR A 247 -4.49 14.29 -21.52
N PHE A 248 -3.71 13.49 -20.79
CA PHE A 248 -2.57 14.02 -20.04
C PHE A 248 -1.45 14.52 -20.95
N ALA A 249 -1.20 13.85 -22.07
CA ALA A 249 -0.23 14.28 -23.07
C ALA A 249 -0.65 15.61 -23.72
N ARG A 250 -1.93 15.75 -24.07
CA ARG A 250 -2.48 17.02 -24.59
C ARG A 250 -2.39 18.17 -23.58
N LEU A 251 -2.64 17.89 -22.30
CA LEU A 251 -2.49 18.89 -21.24
C LEU A 251 -1.04 19.34 -21.08
N LEU A 252 -0.10 18.39 -21.04
CA LEU A 252 1.32 18.70 -20.96
C LEU A 252 1.79 19.51 -22.18
N GLY A 253 1.41 19.08 -23.39
CA GLY A 253 1.78 19.78 -24.61
C GLY A 253 1.21 21.21 -24.69
N ALA A 254 -0.02 21.42 -24.19
CA ALA A 254 -0.61 22.76 -24.11
C ALA A 254 0.15 23.69 -23.15
N VAL A 255 0.71 23.16 -22.06
CA VAL A 255 1.51 23.93 -21.10
C VAL A 255 2.93 24.17 -21.62
N TRP A 256 3.54 23.15 -22.20
CA TRP A 256 4.91 23.19 -22.72
C TRP A 256 5.02 24.04 -24.01
N GLY A 257 3.95 24.09 -24.79
CA GLY A 257 3.90 24.81 -26.07
C GLY A 257 4.28 23.97 -27.28
N GLU A 258 4.50 22.66 -27.12
CA GLU A 258 4.76 21.72 -28.21
C GLU A 258 3.92 20.43 -28.04
N PRO A 259 3.57 19.73 -29.13
CA PRO A 259 2.86 18.46 -29.03
C PRO A 259 3.65 17.41 -28.24
N VAL A 260 2.97 16.68 -27.37
CA VAL A 260 3.52 15.50 -26.68
C VAL A 260 2.69 14.30 -27.08
N GLU A 261 3.33 13.24 -27.57
CA GLU A 261 2.63 12.02 -27.91
C GLU A 261 2.33 11.16 -26.66
N PRO A 262 1.18 10.49 -26.57
CA PRO A 262 0.82 9.68 -25.40
C PRO A 262 1.85 8.58 -25.09
N GLN A 263 2.48 8.02 -26.11
CA GLN A 263 3.51 6.99 -25.99
C GLN A 263 4.80 7.55 -25.40
N GLU A 264 5.17 8.79 -25.72
CA GLU A 264 6.34 9.46 -25.14
C GLU A 264 6.13 9.75 -23.66
N LEU A 265 4.90 10.13 -23.30
CA LEU A 265 4.50 10.33 -21.92
C LEU A 265 4.61 9.03 -21.12
N LEU A 266 4.04 7.93 -21.61
CA LEU A 266 4.15 6.62 -20.96
C LEU A 266 5.59 6.09 -20.91
N LEU A 267 6.40 6.34 -21.94
CA LEU A 267 7.84 6.00 -21.93
C LEU A 267 8.58 6.73 -20.80
N SER A 268 8.17 7.95 -20.47
CA SER A 268 8.72 8.70 -19.34
C SER A 268 8.33 8.08 -18.00
N GLY A 269 7.08 7.62 -17.85
CA GLY A 269 6.64 6.83 -16.71
C GLY A 269 7.44 5.54 -16.53
N GLU A 270 7.64 4.80 -17.62
CA GLU A 270 8.45 3.57 -17.62
C GLU A 270 9.91 3.85 -17.21
N ARG A 271 10.50 4.96 -17.70
CA ARG A 271 11.84 5.40 -17.31
C ARG A 271 11.93 5.66 -15.81
N ILE A 272 10.97 6.41 -15.24
CA ILE A 272 10.92 6.71 -13.80
C ILE A 272 10.81 5.42 -12.99
N TRP A 273 9.91 4.52 -13.39
CA TRP A 273 9.72 3.25 -12.69
C TRP A 273 10.99 2.38 -12.67
N ASN A 274 11.72 2.34 -13.78
CA ASN A 274 12.98 1.60 -13.86
C ASN A 274 14.10 2.30 -13.08
N LEU A 275 14.14 3.64 -13.05
CA LEU A 275 15.10 4.38 -12.24
C LEU A 275 14.91 4.12 -10.73
N GLU A 276 13.67 4.16 -10.24
CA GLU A 276 13.33 3.78 -8.87
C GLU A 276 13.69 2.31 -8.59
N ARG A 277 13.49 1.40 -9.55
CA ARG A 277 13.91 0.00 -9.41
C ARG A 277 15.43 -0.11 -9.27
N LEU A 278 16.21 0.62 -10.07
CA LEU A 278 17.67 0.66 -9.97
C LEU A 278 18.13 1.20 -8.61
N PHE A 279 17.46 2.24 -8.09
CA PHE A 279 17.69 2.74 -6.74
C PHE A 279 17.48 1.62 -5.70
N ASN A 280 16.36 0.90 -5.76
CA ASN A 280 16.08 -0.18 -4.83
C ASN A 280 17.09 -1.33 -4.93
N LEU A 281 17.49 -1.71 -6.14
CA LEU A 281 18.53 -2.72 -6.36
C LEU A 281 19.88 -2.28 -5.75
N ALA A 282 20.23 -0.99 -5.86
CA ALA A 282 21.42 -0.43 -5.22
C ALA A 282 21.31 -0.36 -3.69
N ALA A 283 20.10 -0.17 -3.16
CA ALA A 283 19.81 -0.24 -1.73
C ALA A 283 19.73 -1.67 -1.17
N GLY A 284 19.91 -2.70 -2.03
CA GLY A 284 20.00 -4.10 -1.62
C GLY A 284 18.73 -4.92 -1.81
N PHE A 285 17.64 -4.34 -2.32
CA PHE A 285 16.43 -5.11 -2.65
C PHE A 285 16.69 -6.11 -3.78
N ARG A 286 16.08 -7.28 -3.70
CA ARG A 286 16.22 -8.39 -4.64
C ARG A 286 14.84 -8.93 -5.03
N ARG A 287 14.83 -9.92 -5.93
CA ARG A 287 13.61 -10.67 -6.28
C ARG A 287 12.87 -11.20 -5.04
N ASP A 288 13.61 -11.66 -4.03
CA ASP A 288 13.01 -12.25 -2.82
C ASP A 288 12.21 -11.23 -2.00
N ASP A 289 12.47 -9.93 -2.17
CA ASP A 289 11.71 -8.85 -1.54
C ASP A 289 10.45 -8.47 -2.33
N ASP A 290 10.32 -8.95 -3.57
CA ASP A 290 9.10 -8.82 -4.38
C ASP A 290 8.12 -9.94 -4.02
N THR A 291 7.69 -9.95 -2.75
CA THR A 291 6.84 -11.00 -2.17
C THR A 291 5.60 -10.43 -1.46
N LEU A 292 4.79 -11.31 -0.88
CA LEU A 292 3.64 -10.98 -0.02
C LEU A 292 3.82 -11.67 1.35
N PRO A 293 3.16 -11.17 2.41
CA PRO A 293 3.08 -11.89 3.69
C PRO A 293 2.64 -13.35 3.51
N PRO A 294 3.23 -14.32 4.24
CA PRO A 294 2.97 -15.76 4.03
C PRO A 294 1.48 -16.14 4.07
N ARG A 295 0.69 -15.47 4.92
CA ARG A 295 -0.78 -15.62 5.00
C ARG A 295 -1.44 -15.49 3.64
N LEU A 296 -1.07 -14.49 2.84
CA LEU A 296 -1.70 -14.20 1.55
C LEU A 296 -1.33 -15.24 0.47
N LEU A 297 -0.20 -15.92 0.65
CA LEU A 297 0.31 -16.95 -0.25
C LEU A 297 -0.22 -18.35 0.11
N ARG A 298 -0.57 -18.60 1.37
CA ARG A 298 -0.78 -19.97 1.90
C ARG A 298 -2.11 -20.19 2.60
N GLU A 299 -2.71 -19.14 3.18
CA GLU A 299 -3.93 -19.25 3.99
C GLU A 299 -5.14 -18.74 3.19
N PRO A 300 -5.96 -19.63 2.62
CA PRO A 300 -7.16 -19.22 1.91
C PRO A 300 -8.19 -18.61 2.88
N PRO A 301 -8.99 -17.62 2.45
CA PRO A 301 -10.09 -17.10 3.25
C PRO A 301 -11.06 -18.24 3.61
N PRO A 302 -11.57 -18.27 4.85
CA PRO A 302 -12.41 -19.37 5.31
C PRO A 302 -13.82 -19.36 4.69
N SER A 303 -14.28 -18.21 4.19
CA SER A 303 -15.63 -18.01 3.70
C SER A 303 -15.71 -16.84 2.71
N GLY A 304 -16.90 -16.61 2.17
CA GLY A 304 -17.19 -15.49 1.28
C GLY A 304 -16.78 -15.74 -0.18
N PRO A 305 -16.94 -14.72 -1.05
CA PRO A 305 -16.71 -14.85 -2.49
C PRO A 305 -15.28 -15.19 -2.91
N SER A 306 -14.32 -15.03 -2.00
CA SER A 306 -12.90 -15.35 -2.21
C SER A 306 -12.44 -16.56 -1.40
N ALA A 307 -13.37 -17.34 -0.86
CA ALA A 307 -13.05 -18.59 -0.17
C ALA A 307 -12.20 -19.52 -1.05
N GLY A 308 -11.21 -20.16 -0.44
CA GLY A 308 -10.31 -21.08 -1.15
C GLY A 308 -9.25 -20.43 -2.04
N GLN A 309 -9.22 -19.10 -2.17
CA GLN A 309 -8.24 -18.40 -3.00
C GLN A 309 -6.96 -18.08 -2.22
N THR A 310 -5.81 -18.28 -2.87
CA THR A 310 -4.52 -17.74 -2.45
C THR A 310 -3.85 -17.01 -3.63
N VAL A 311 -2.78 -16.26 -3.37
CA VAL A 311 -1.99 -15.65 -4.44
C VAL A 311 -0.85 -16.61 -4.84
N ASP A 312 -0.97 -17.19 -6.03
CA ASP A 312 0.10 -17.96 -6.67
C ASP A 312 1.09 -16.99 -7.34
N LEU A 313 1.98 -16.40 -6.53
CA LEU A 313 2.74 -15.21 -6.91
C LEU A 313 3.90 -15.47 -7.89
N GLU A 314 4.58 -16.61 -7.78
CA GLU A 314 5.78 -16.91 -8.57
C GLU A 314 5.56 -16.82 -10.09
N PRO A 315 4.55 -17.50 -10.67
CA PRO A 315 4.28 -17.37 -12.10
C PRO A 315 3.88 -15.94 -12.50
N MET A 316 3.25 -15.18 -11.59
CA MET A 316 2.88 -13.79 -11.83
C MET A 316 4.11 -12.88 -11.90
N LEU A 317 5.09 -13.09 -11.03
CA LEU A 317 6.36 -12.36 -11.05
C LEU A 317 7.16 -12.64 -12.30
N ASP A 318 7.21 -13.89 -12.75
CA ASP A 318 7.89 -14.27 -13.98
C ASP A 318 7.25 -13.60 -15.20
N GLU A 319 5.93 -13.65 -15.32
CA GLU A 319 5.20 -12.93 -16.38
C GLU A 319 5.49 -11.41 -16.31
N TYR A 320 5.49 -10.85 -15.10
CA TYR A 320 5.74 -9.43 -14.88
C TYR A 320 7.16 -9.01 -15.27
N TYR A 321 8.20 -9.73 -14.87
CA TYR A 321 9.58 -9.40 -15.21
C TYR A 321 9.84 -9.50 -16.71
N VAL A 322 9.34 -10.56 -17.35
CA VAL A 322 9.42 -10.69 -18.81
C VAL A 322 8.71 -9.52 -19.49
N SER A 323 7.50 -9.18 -19.04
CA SER A 323 6.71 -8.07 -19.58
C SER A 323 7.37 -6.70 -19.35
N ARG A 324 8.08 -6.53 -18.23
CA ARG A 324 8.88 -5.32 -17.93
C ARG A 324 10.18 -5.25 -18.73
N GLY A 325 10.62 -6.34 -19.35
CA GLY A 325 11.94 -6.45 -19.99
C GLY A 325 13.08 -6.53 -18.97
N TRP A 326 12.83 -7.20 -17.85
CA TRP A 326 13.77 -7.50 -16.77
C TRP A 326 14.25 -8.95 -16.86
N ASP A 327 15.38 -9.25 -16.22
CA ASP A 327 15.88 -10.61 -16.07
C ASP A 327 15.09 -11.38 -14.99
N ALA A 328 15.36 -12.69 -14.87
CA ALA A 328 14.72 -13.53 -13.87
C ALA A 328 15.03 -13.11 -12.42
N GLY A 329 16.06 -12.28 -12.18
CA GLY A 329 16.37 -11.70 -10.88
C GLY A 329 15.67 -10.36 -10.63
N GLY A 330 14.77 -9.93 -11.51
CA GLY A 330 14.06 -8.65 -11.41
C GLY A 330 14.95 -7.43 -11.69
N ARG A 331 16.02 -7.58 -12.48
CA ARG A 331 16.90 -6.46 -12.90
C ARG A 331 16.55 -6.02 -14.32
N PRO A 332 16.41 -4.72 -14.60
CA PRO A 332 16.26 -4.24 -15.97
C PRO A 332 17.40 -4.72 -16.88
N THR A 333 17.06 -5.28 -18.05
CA THR A 333 18.08 -5.76 -19.01
C THR A 333 18.87 -4.59 -19.62
N PRO A 334 20.11 -4.83 -20.11
CA PRO A 334 20.88 -3.78 -20.79
C PRO A 334 20.13 -3.14 -21.97
N GLY A 335 19.42 -3.93 -22.76
CA GLY A 335 18.58 -3.43 -23.86
C GLY A 335 17.43 -2.55 -23.38
N LYS A 336 16.78 -2.91 -22.25
CA LYS A 336 15.76 -2.08 -21.61
C LYS A 336 16.35 -0.74 -21.14
N LEU A 337 17.50 -0.76 -20.47
CA LEU A 337 18.16 0.45 -19.98
C LEU A 337 18.58 1.38 -21.12
N ALA A 338 19.16 0.83 -22.19
CA ALA A 338 19.51 1.60 -23.38
C ALA A 338 18.29 2.28 -24.01
N ARG A 339 17.18 1.55 -24.19
CA ARG A 339 15.93 2.11 -24.73
C ARG A 339 15.36 3.23 -23.87
N LEU A 340 15.53 3.13 -22.55
CA LEU A 340 15.04 4.13 -21.61
C LEU A 340 16.01 5.32 -21.43
N GLY A 341 17.16 5.34 -22.10
CA GLY A 341 18.18 6.39 -21.89
C GLY A 341 18.83 6.31 -20.51
N LEU A 342 18.85 5.13 -19.90
CA LEU A 342 19.47 4.83 -18.60
C LEU A 342 20.74 3.98 -18.77
N ALA A 343 21.29 3.92 -19.99
CA ALA A 343 22.55 3.24 -20.24
C ALA A 343 23.67 3.90 -19.41
N GLY A 344 24.46 3.08 -18.72
CA GLY A 344 25.54 3.57 -17.86
C GLY A 344 25.17 3.73 -16.38
N LEU A 345 23.93 3.44 -15.98
CA LEU A 345 23.55 3.25 -14.57
C LEU A 345 23.51 1.74 -14.27
N PRO A 346 24.60 1.12 -13.77
CA PRO A 346 24.56 -0.28 -13.42
C PRO A 346 23.53 -0.55 -12.32
N ALA A 347 22.83 -1.68 -12.44
CA ALA A 347 22.08 -2.24 -11.32
C ALA A 347 23.08 -2.56 -10.19
N GLY A 348 23.02 -1.81 -9.09
CA GLY A 348 23.96 -1.94 -7.98
C GLY A 348 25.29 -1.18 -8.15
N ASP A 349 25.31 -0.07 -8.91
CA ASP A 349 26.49 0.79 -8.97
C ASP A 349 26.93 1.24 -7.57
N PRO A 350 28.16 0.93 -7.12
CA PRO A 350 28.71 1.46 -5.89
C PRO A 350 28.74 2.99 -5.86
N ALA A 351 28.80 3.67 -7.01
CA ALA A 351 28.72 5.12 -7.10
C ALA A 351 27.29 5.64 -6.86
N LEU A 352 26.26 4.92 -7.30
CA LEU A 352 24.87 5.22 -6.94
C LEU A 352 24.66 4.91 -5.45
N ALA A 353 25.12 3.76 -4.96
CA ALA A 353 25.07 3.42 -3.54
C ALA A 353 25.87 4.40 -2.66
N ALA A 354 27.01 4.91 -3.11
CA ALA A 354 27.84 5.89 -2.40
C ALA A 354 27.27 7.31 -2.47
N ALA A 355 26.68 7.71 -3.59
CA ALA A 355 25.93 8.97 -3.71
C ALA A 355 24.68 8.98 -2.81
N LEU A 356 24.10 7.80 -2.55
CA LEU A 356 22.97 7.60 -1.65
C LEU A 356 23.38 7.32 -0.20
N GLY A 357 24.61 6.83 0.02
CA GLY A 357 25.17 6.38 1.29
C GLY A 357 25.92 7.46 2.07
N GLY A 358 25.66 8.73 1.79
CA GLY A 358 26.03 9.81 2.70
C GLY A 358 25.29 9.68 4.03
N GLU A 359 25.95 9.06 5.00
CA GLU A 359 25.67 9.04 6.46
C GLU A 359 24.65 8.04 7.06
N ALA A 360 23.90 7.22 6.31
CA ALA A 360 22.84 6.39 6.93
C ALA A 360 23.16 4.88 7.12
N ALA A 361 24.37 4.40 6.84
CA ALA A 361 24.67 2.95 6.82
C ALA A 361 25.49 2.42 8.02
N SER A 362 25.51 3.09 9.18
CA SER A 362 26.26 2.62 10.36
C SER A 362 25.40 2.03 11.50
N ALA A 363 24.09 1.80 11.31
CA ALA A 363 23.22 1.30 12.38
C ALA A 363 22.74 -0.15 12.20
N ALA A 364 23.07 -0.82 11.10
CA ALA A 364 22.64 -2.20 10.85
C ALA A 364 23.85 -3.10 10.59
N GLY A 365 24.48 -3.57 11.67
CA GLY A 365 25.46 -4.64 11.61
C GLY A 365 26.74 -4.31 12.34
N ASP A 366 26.73 -4.50 13.66
CA ASP A 366 27.87 -5.07 14.38
C ASP A 366 27.41 -5.55 15.76
N GLY A 367 27.69 -6.82 16.09
CA GLY A 367 27.68 -7.27 17.48
C GLY A 367 26.87 -8.51 17.87
N VAL A 368 26.68 -9.52 17.02
CA VAL A 368 26.50 -10.90 17.54
C VAL A 368 27.84 -11.61 17.49
N ALA A 369 28.70 -11.28 18.46
CA ALA A 369 29.89 -12.08 18.73
C ALA A 369 29.47 -13.35 19.46
N LYS A 370 29.50 -14.48 18.73
CA LYS A 370 29.58 -15.81 19.31
C LYS A 370 30.92 -15.91 20.06
N GLY A 371 30.87 -16.11 21.37
CA GLY A 371 32.02 -16.47 22.20
C GLY A 371 31.60 -17.54 23.19
N GLY A 372 32.04 -18.78 22.97
CA GLY A 372 31.84 -19.89 23.88
C GLY A 372 32.91 -19.99 24.97
N ALA A 373 32.63 -20.87 25.92
CA ALA A 373 33.53 -21.50 26.90
C ALA A 373 34.17 -20.59 27.98
N ARG A 374 33.59 -20.60 29.18
CA ARG A 374 33.99 -21.47 30.30
C ARG A 374 32.96 -21.41 31.42
#